data_AF-A0A8I6WH29-F1
#
_entry.id   AF-A0A8I6WH29-F1
#
_cell.length_a   1.000
_cell.length_b   1.000
_cell.length_c   1.000
_cell.angle_alpha   90.00
_cell.angle_beta   90.00
_cell.angle_gamma   90.00
#
_symmetry.space_group_name_H-M   'P 1'
#
loop_
_entity.id
_entity.type
_entity.pdbx_description
1 polymer ?
#
loop_
_entity_poly.entity_id
_entity_poly.type
_entity_poly.pdbx_seq_one_letter_code
_entity_poly.pdbx_strand_id
1 'polypeptide(L)'
;MSAMEIFGHVREVDCYPSISIAYRILFTVPATAGSAERSFSKLKLLKNYLRSTMTQERLNGLATLCIENKLLDDIDIDPIISDFASRNVRRNF
;
A
#
# COMPACT_ATOMS: atom_id res chain seq x y z
N MET A 1 -28.08 14.89 8.77
CA MET A 1 -26.94 15.46 8.03
C MET A 1 -25.70 14.68 8.42
N SER A 2 -25.16 13.86 7.51
CA SER A 2 -23.97 13.03 7.72
C SER A 2 -22.69 13.87 7.59
N ALA A 3 -21.61 13.46 8.25
CA ALA A 3 -20.30 14.11 8.13
C ALA A 3 -19.81 14.22 6.67
N MET A 4 -20.21 13.28 5.82
CA MET A 4 -19.94 13.30 4.36
C MET A 4 -20.68 14.43 3.63
N GLU A 5 -21.92 14.72 4.02
CA GLU A 5 -22.73 15.79 3.43
C GLU A 5 -22.17 17.17 3.83
N ILE A 6 -21.74 17.30 5.09
CA ILE A 6 -21.07 18.51 5.61
C ILE A 6 -19.74 18.73 4.87
N PHE A 7 -18.94 17.67 4.69
CA PHE A 7 -17.69 17.76 3.94
C PHE A 7 -17.91 18.17 2.47
N GLY A 8 -18.95 17.64 1.82
CA GLY A 8 -19.33 18.03 0.45
C GLY A 8 -19.61 19.52 0.36
N HIS A 9 -20.38 20.07 1.30
CA HIS A 9 -20.71 21.49 1.33
C HIS A 9 -19.51 22.38 1.64
N VAL A 10 -18.66 21.97 2.60
CA VAL A 10 -17.41 22.69 2.92
C VAL A 10 -16.45 22.71 1.73
N ARG A 11 -16.43 21.65 0.91
CA ARG A 11 -15.62 21.58 -0.31
C ARG A 11 -16.15 22.48 -1.43
N GLU A 12 -17.47 22.62 -1.56
CA GLU A 12 -18.08 23.51 -2.57
C GLU A 12 -17.91 24.99 -2.22
N VAL A 13 -18.02 25.33 -0.94
CA VAL A 13 -17.93 26.73 -0.47
C VAL A 13 -16.48 27.24 -0.47
N ASP A 14 -15.48 26.34 -0.49
CA ASP A 14 -14.01 26.57 -0.58
C ASP A 14 -13.43 27.69 0.30
N CYS A 15 -14.19 28.13 1.30
CA CYS A 15 -13.90 29.29 2.13
C CYS A 15 -12.95 28.94 3.30
N TYR A 16 -12.82 27.65 3.61
CA TYR A 16 -12.08 27.17 4.79
C TYR A 16 -11.13 26.01 4.44
N PRO A 17 -9.97 26.30 3.82
CA PRO A 17 -8.99 25.29 3.42
C PRO A 17 -8.46 24.47 4.61
N SER A 18 -8.31 25.07 5.79
CA SER A 18 -7.86 24.34 6.98
C SER A 18 -8.90 23.30 7.47
N ILE A 19 -10.19 23.61 7.33
CA ILE A 19 -11.27 22.72 7.73
C ILE A 19 -11.38 21.56 6.74
N SER A 20 -11.26 21.82 5.44
CA SER A 20 -11.27 20.77 4.42
C SER A 20 -10.09 19.80 4.58
N ILE A 21 -8.90 20.30 4.94
CA ILE A 21 -7.74 19.46 5.27
C ILE A 21 -8.01 18.60 6.51
N ALA A 22 -8.56 19.19 7.58
CA ALA A 22 -8.86 18.46 8.81
C ALA A 22 -9.87 17.31 8.58
N TYR A 23 -10.93 17.55 7.80
CA TYR A 23 -11.87 16.50 7.42
C TYR A 23 -11.24 15.42 6.55
N ARG A 24 -10.38 15.79 5.59
CA ARG A 24 -9.65 14.80 4.80
C ARG A 24 -8.83 13.90 5.71
N ILE A 25 -8.02 14.46 6.62
CA ILE A 25 -7.22 13.68 7.58
C ILE A 25 -8.13 12.76 8.41
N LEU A 26 -9.24 13.28 8.93
CA LEU A 26 -10.20 12.50 9.71
C LEU A 26 -10.73 11.28 8.93
N PHE A 27 -11.00 11.43 7.63
CA PHE A 27 -11.45 10.33 6.78
C PHE A 27 -10.33 9.39 6.31
N THR A 28 -9.07 9.85 6.20
CA THR A 28 -7.93 8.99 5.86
C THR A 28 -7.41 8.19 7.04
N VAL A 29 -7.58 8.67 8.27
CA VAL A 29 -7.18 7.92 9.46
C VAL A 29 -8.02 6.63 9.48
N PRO A 30 -7.38 5.45 9.43
CA PRO A 30 -8.12 4.20 9.43
C PRO A 30 -8.91 4.10 10.73
N ALA A 31 -10.23 4.15 10.63
CA ALA A 31 -11.13 4.11 11.78
C ALA A 31 -11.08 2.76 12.53
N THR A 32 -10.47 1.72 11.93
CA THR A 32 -10.48 0.36 12.48
C THR A 32 -9.11 -0.30 12.44
N ALA A 33 -8.78 -1.02 13.53
CA ALA A 33 -7.56 -1.83 13.65
C ALA A 33 -7.49 -2.96 12.60
N GLY A 34 -8.62 -3.33 11.99
CA GLY A 34 -8.70 -4.45 11.03
C GLY A 34 -7.82 -4.29 9.79
N SER A 35 -7.52 -3.05 9.37
CA SER A 35 -6.55 -2.82 8.28
C SER A 35 -5.13 -3.22 8.68
N ALA A 36 -4.70 -2.81 9.88
CA ALA A 36 -3.41 -3.18 10.43
C ALA A 36 -3.32 -4.70 10.67
N GLU A 37 -4.35 -5.31 11.25
CA GLU A 37 -4.42 -6.76 11.48
C GLU A 37 -4.31 -7.57 10.17
N ARG A 38 -4.97 -7.11 9.10
CA ARG A 38 -4.85 -7.74 7.77
C ARG A 38 -3.41 -7.66 7.25
N SER A 39 -2.75 -6.52 7.38
CA SER A 39 -1.34 -6.34 7.00
C SER A 39 -0.40 -7.22 7.84
N PHE A 40 -0.61 -7.31 9.15
CA PHE A 40 0.20 -8.18 10.03
C PHE A 40 -0.03 -9.67 9.74
N SER A 41 -1.25 -10.08 9.41
CA SER A 41 -1.56 -11.44 8.97
C SER A 41 -0.79 -11.82 7.70
N LYS A 42 -0.74 -10.91 6.72
CA LYS A 42 0.09 -11.07 5.50
C LYS A 42 1.58 -11.11 5.83
N LEU A 43 2.05 -10.24 6.73
CA LEU A 43 3.45 -10.22 7.15
C LEU A 43 3.88 -11.53 7.81
N LYS A 44 3.00 -12.16 8.59
CA LYS A 44 3.24 -13.48 9.20
C LYS A 44 3.44 -14.59 8.14
N LEU A 45 2.78 -14.50 7.00
CA LEU A 45 2.98 -15.42 5.87
C LEU A 45 4.31 -15.14 5.15
N LEU A 46 4.66 -13.87 4.98
CA LEU A 46 5.91 -13.45 4.33
C LEU A 46 7.15 -13.80 5.16
N LYS A 47 7.09 -13.55 6.48
CA LYS A 47 8.15 -13.84 7.44
C LYS A 47 7.74 -15.03 8.30
N ASN A 48 7.96 -16.22 7.76
CA ASN A 48 7.77 -17.46 8.51
C ASN A 48 9.08 -17.92 9.17
N TYR A 49 8.96 -18.87 10.11
CA TYR A 49 10.09 -19.37 10.88
C TYR A 49 11.20 -19.99 10.00
N LEU A 50 10.81 -20.66 8.90
CA LEU A 50 11.73 -21.29 7.96
C LEU A 50 12.47 -20.28 7.07
N ARG A 51 11.97 -19.05 6.96
CA ARG A 51 12.50 -17.96 6.12
C ARG A 51 13.08 -16.83 6.97
N SER A 52 13.89 -17.18 7.97
CA SER A 52 14.44 -16.24 8.96
C SER A 52 15.64 -15.42 8.47
N THR A 53 16.31 -15.85 7.40
CA THR A 53 17.55 -15.23 6.87
C THR A 53 17.34 -14.11 5.84
N MET A 54 16.13 -13.54 5.74
CA MET A 54 15.84 -12.51 4.74
C MET A 54 16.22 -11.09 5.21
N THR A 55 16.76 -10.27 4.29
CA THR A 55 17.09 -8.86 4.58
C THR A 55 15.82 -8.02 4.78
N GLN A 56 15.95 -6.96 5.58
CA GLN A 56 14.87 -6.00 5.86
C GLN A 56 14.36 -5.34 4.56
N GLU A 57 15.26 -4.96 3.65
CA GLU A 57 14.89 -4.35 2.37
C GLU A 57 13.98 -5.26 1.54
N ARG A 58 14.35 -6.54 1.42
CA ARG A 58 13.54 -7.53 0.70
C ARG A 58 12.20 -7.78 1.38
N LEU A 59 12.16 -7.71 2.72
CA LEU A 59 10.93 -7.92 3.49
C LEU A 59 9.96 -6.78 3.28
N ASN A 60 10.44 -5.55 3.37
CA ASN A 60 9.64 -4.37 3.15
C ASN A 60 9.11 -4.34 1.72
N GLY A 61 9.95 -4.64 0.71
CA GLY A 61 9.52 -4.75 -0.68
C GLY A 61 8.39 -5.78 -0.87
N LEU A 62 8.55 -7.01 -0.36
CA LEU A 62 7.51 -8.03 -0.46
C LEU A 62 6.24 -7.68 0.33
N ALA A 63 6.37 -7.02 1.47
CA ALA A 63 5.24 -6.57 2.27
C ALA A 63 4.43 -5.51 1.52
N THR A 64 5.08 -4.53 0.90
CA THR A 64 4.43 -3.52 0.05
C THR A 64 3.68 -4.17 -1.11
N LEU A 65 4.31 -5.09 -1.83
CA LEU A 65 3.65 -5.80 -2.94
C LEU A 65 2.42 -6.62 -2.46
N CYS A 66 2.47 -7.20 -1.26
CA CYS A 66 1.34 -7.95 -0.71
C CYS A 66 0.19 -7.07 -0.21
N ILE A 67 0.50 -5.88 0.32
CA ILE A 67 -0.51 -4.92 0.79
C ILE A 67 -1.20 -4.27 -0.42
N GLU A 68 -0.41 -3.86 -1.42
CA GLU A 68 -0.87 -3.19 -2.64
C GLU A 68 -1.16 -4.18 -3.78
N ASN A 69 -1.48 -5.43 -3.46
CA ASN A 69 -1.68 -6.47 -4.47
C ASN A 69 -2.76 -6.12 -5.51
N LYS A 70 -3.79 -5.34 -5.14
CA LYS A 70 -4.81 -4.87 -6.10
C LYS A 70 -4.24 -3.95 -7.17
N LEU A 71 -3.31 -3.07 -6.80
CA LEU A 71 -2.67 -2.17 -7.78
C LEU A 71 -1.70 -2.95 -8.67
N LEU A 72 -1.09 -4.01 -8.15
CA LEU A 72 -0.26 -4.93 -8.91
C LEU A 72 -1.03 -5.68 -10.00
N ASP A 73 -2.29 -6.02 -9.74
CA ASP A 73 -3.14 -6.71 -10.73
C ASP A 73 -3.39 -5.84 -11.98
N ASP A 74 -3.30 -4.50 -11.84
CA ASP A 74 -3.46 -3.54 -12.93
C ASP A 74 -2.13 -3.23 -13.67
N ILE A 75 -0.98 -3.68 -13.15
CA ILE A 75 0.34 -3.40 -13.73
C ILE A 75 0.74 -4.54 -14.66
N ASP A 76 1.16 -4.19 -15.88
CA ASP A 76 1.77 -5.15 -16.80
C ASP A 76 3.17 -5.57 -16.30
N ILE A 77 3.32 -6.86 -16.00
CA ILE A 77 4.54 -7.44 -15.42
C ILE A 77 5.50 -7.95 -16.51
N ASP A 78 5.04 -8.15 -17.74
CA ASP A 78 5.85 -8.63 -18.86
C ASP A 78 7.09 -7.76 -19.14
N PRO A 79 7.01 -6.41 -19.19
CA PRO A 79 8.20 -5.57 -19.40
C PRO A 79 9.18 -5.66 -18.23
N ILE A 80 8.68 -5.85 -17.00
CA ILE A 80 9.51 -5.97 -15.79
C ILE A 80 10.30 -7.28 -15.82
N ILE A 81 9.65 -8.38 -16.21
CA ILE A 81 10.30 -9.69 -16.36
C ILE A 81 11.36 -9.63 -17.45
N SER A 82 11.05 -9.02 -18.59
CA SER A 82 12.00 -8.87 -19.70
C SER A 82 13.23 -8.05 -19.29
N ASP A 83 13.04 -6.91 -18.60
CA ASP A 83 14.14 -6.10 -18.08
C ASP A 83 14.98 -6.89 -17.05
N PHE A 84 14.34 -7.56 -16.09
CA PHE A 84 15.04 -8.36 -15.09
C PHE A 84 15.86 -9.49 -15.73
N ALA A 85 15.29 -10.17 -16.73
CA ALA A 85 15.98 -11.21 -17.48
C ALA A 85 17.19 -10.63 -18.21
N SER A 86 17.02 -9.53 -18.96
CA SER A 86 18.12 -8.88 -19.70
C SER A 86 19.32 -8.51 -18.81
N ARG A 87 19.07 -8.09 -17.56
CA ARG A 87 20.10 -7.73 -16.59
C ARG A 87 20.77 -8.93 -15.92
N ASN A 88 20.06 -10.06 -15.79
CA ASN A 88 20.58 -11.29 -15.18
C ASN A 88 21.18 -12.29 -16.17
N VAL A 89 21.10 -12.06 -17.48
CA VAL A 89 21.74 -12.88 -18.53
C VAL A 89 23.26 -13.07 -18.31
N ARG A 90 23.92 -12.20 -17.54
CA ARG A 90 25.36 -12.31 -17.21
C ARG A 90 25.70 -13.21 -16.02
N ARG A 91 24.73 -13.82 -15.34
CA ARG A 91 25.00 -14.87 -14.35
C ARG A 91 25.20 -16.20 -15.09
N ASN A 92 26.38 -16.37 -15.68
CA ASN A 92 26.86 -17.70 -16.02
C ASN A 92 27.04 -18.48 -14.71
N PHE A 93 26.43 -19.67 -14.65
CA PHE A 93 26.69 -20.67 -13.63
C PHE A 93 28.12 -21.22 -13.76
#